data_AF-A0A7V9MFY5-F1
#
_entry.id   AF-A0A7V9MFY5-F1
#
_cell.length_a   1.000
_cell.length_b   1.000
_cell.length_c   1.000
_cell.angle_alpha   90.00
_cell.angle_beta   90.00
_cell.angle_gamma   90.00
#
_symmetry.space_group_name_H-M   'P 1'
#
loop_
_entity.id
_entity.type
_entity.pdbx_description
1 polymer ?
#
loop_
_entity_poly.entity_id
_entity_poly.type
_entity_poly.pdbx_seq_one_letter_code
_entity_poly.pdbx_strand_id
1 'polypeptide(L)'
;MTTSSGADTPLVPGTVYGLRSWAVAAMEGEDGLEAPFTGVRWPSGGDAIEARCLASADHQPPSAECSCGIYAFHPGEDSVRELSWALRKDPGNPSAVHAIGIVEAWGSVEVHDSGFRAEYARPHALVLFERTAQPDYARRIERLADTYHADLVRVRDPEGLRRHCVENDLGLSEQAMARMLGPEFVQRRRRSRRAGRRQMAWHATLATVLMVMLALFVYVAVSSAVWD
;
A
#
# COMPACT_ATOMS: atom_id res chain seq x y z
N MET A 1 -35.99 -25.15 -1.27
CA MET A 1 -34.54 -25.42 -1.12
C MET A 1 -33.86 -24.96 -2.38
N THR A 2 -33.45 -23.70 -2.41
CA THR A 2 -32.70 -23.10 -3.50
C THR A 2 -31.26 -23.61 -3.41
N THR A 3 -30.89 -24.46 -4.36
CA THR A 3 -29.50 -24.81 -4.63
C THR A 3 -28.74 -23.53 -5.01
N SER A 4 -27.90 -23.03 -4.11
CA SER A 4 -26.94 -21.98 -4.45
C SER A 4 -25.95 -22.58 -5.45
N SER A 5 -26.07 -22.13 -6.69
CA SER A 5 -25.15 -22.39 -7.78
C SER A 5 -23.77 -21.85 -7.41
N GLY A 6 -22.88 -22.74 -6.96
CA GLY A 6 -21.44 -22.48 -6.80
C GLY A 6 -20.77 -22.26 -8.17
N ALA A 7 -21.19 -21.22 -8.87
CA ALA A 7 -20.62 -20.82 -10.14
C ALA A 7 -19.27 -20.15 -9.90
N ASP A 8 -18.21 -20.88 -10.23
CA ASP A 8 -16.95 -20.38 -10.81
C ASP A 8 -16.26 -19.22 -10.07
N THR A 9 -16.29 -19.20 -8.74
CA THR A 9 -15.47 -18.27 -7.95
C THR A 9 -13.99 -18.62 -8.21
N PRO A 10 -13.21 -17.72 -8.80
CA PRO A 10 -11.81 -17.99 -9.09
C PRO A 10 -11.04 -18.18 -7.77
N LEU A 11 -10.44 -19.36 -7.60
CA LEU A 11 -9.65 -19.68 -6.42
C LEU A 11 -8.17 -19.36 -6.66
N VAL A 12 -7.53 -18.75 -5.67
CA VAL A 12 -6.07 -18.62 -5.60
C VAL A 12 -5.57 -19.65 -4.60
N PRO A 13 -4.73 -20.63 -5.00
CA PRO A 13 -4.11 -21.51 -4.02
C PRO A 13 -3.08 -20.72 -3.21
N GLY A 14 -3.17 -20.78 -1.88
CA GLY A 14 -2.18 -20.23 -0.96
C GLY A 14 -2.53 -18.85 -0.39
N THR A 15 -1.51 -18.14 0.04
CA THR A 15 -1.64 -16.82 0.68
C THR A 15 -1.60 -15.71 -0.36
N VAL A 16 -2.25 -14.59 -0.04
CA VAL A 16 -2.23 -13.37 -0.83
C VAL A 16 -1.49 -12.29 -0.05
N TYR A 17 -0.51 -11.66 -0.69
CA TYR A 17 0.24 -10.56 -0.09
C TYR A 17 -0.34 -9.21 -0.51
N GLY A 18 -0.36 -8.27 0.43
CA GLY A 18 -0.81 -6.90 0.19
C GLY A 18 -0.03 -5.89 1.02
N LEU A 19 -0.12 -4.62 0.65
CA LEU A 19 0.44 -3.52 1.42
C LEU A 19 -0.58 -3.03 2.45
N ARG A 20 -0.12 -2.73 3.65
CA ARG A 20 -0.97 -2.27 4.75
C ARG A 20 -0.27 -1.19 5.58
N SER A 21 -1.06 -0.30 6.15
CA SER A 21 -0.64 0.55 7.27
C SER A 21 -1.31 0.12 8.57
N TRP A 22 -0.60 0.33 9.67
CA TRP A 22 -1.08 0.14 11.03
C TRP A 22 -0.89 1.44 11.82
N ALA A 23 -1.76 1.68 12.79
CA ALA A 23 -1.46 2.62 13.86
C ALA A 23 -0.50 1.94 14.84
N VAL A 24 0.48 2.68 15.34
CA VAL A 24 1.38 2.23 16.39
C VAL A 24 0.92 2.81 17.72
N ALA A 25 0.43 1.95 18.60
CA ALA A 25 -0.05 2.31 19.93
C ALA A 25 0.93 1.86 21.01
N ALA A 26 1.08 2.65 22.08
CA ALA A 26 1.86 2.26 23.25
C ALA A 26 1.04 1.33 24.15
N MET A 27 1.65 0.24 24.60
CA MET A 27 1.05 -0.88 25.32
C MET A 27 1.92 -1.27 26.51
N GLU A 28 1.53 -0.93 27.74
CA GLU A 28 2.23 -1.42 28.97
C GLU A 28 3.77 -1.25 28.97
N GLY A 29 4.29 -0.27 28.20
CA GLY A 29 5.73 -0.03 28.02
C GLY A 29 6.33 -0.45 26.68
N GLU A 30 5.58 -1.13 25.80
CA GLU A 30 6.00 -1.61 24.47
C GLU A 30 5.11 -1.06 23.35
N ASP A 31 5.61 -0.96 22.13
CA ASP A 31 4.82 -0.51 20.98
C ASP A 31 4.05 -1.69 20.36
N GLY A 32 2.81 -1.48 19.90
CA GLY A 32 1.96 -2.50 19.26
C GLY A 32 1.25 -1.98 18.00
N LEU A 33 0.83 -2.91 17.13
CA LEU A 33 0.10 -2.61 15.90
C LEU A 33 -1.42 -2.70 16.11
N GLU A 34 -2.12 -1.70 15.58
CA GLU A 34 -3.59 -1.63 15.58
C GLU A 34 -4.13 -1.30 14.19
N ALA A 35 -5.38 -1.70 13.95
CA ALA A 35 -6.14 -1.25 12.81
C ALA A 35 -6.36 0.28 12.89
N PRO A 36 -5.92 1.08 11.90
CA PRO A 36 -5.90 2.54 12.00
C PRO A 36 -7.25 3.21 12.32
N PHE A 37 -8.37 2.60 11.93
CA PHE A 37 -9.70 3.19 12.09
C PHE A 37 -10.53 2.59 13.21
N THR A 38 -10.25 1.35 13.62
CA THR A 38 -11.07 0.64 14.61
C THR A 38 -10.33 0.41 15.92
N GLY A 39 -9.01 0.64 15.98
CA GLY A 39 -8.18 0.33 17.14
C GLY A 39 -8.08 -1.16 17.44
N VAL A 40 -8.54 -2.04 16.53
CA VAL A 40 -8.46 -3.48 16.74
C VAL A 40 -7.00 -3.90 16.73
N ARG A 41 -6.57 -4.49 17.85
CA ARG A 41 -5.19 -4.89 18.06
C ARG A 41 -4.81 -6.12 17.27
N TRP A 42 -3.59 -6.09 16.72
CA TRP A 42 -2.99 -7.22 16.05
C TRP A 42 -2.18 -8.07 17.06
N PRO A 43 -2.35 -9.40 17.05
CA PRO A 43 -1.60 -10.28 17.94
C PRO A 43 -0.11 -10.27 17.57
N SER A 44 0.75 -10.29 18.59
CA SER A 44 2.20 -10.37 18.44
C SER A 44 2.67 -11.81 18.17
N GLY A 45 3.97 -12.03 18.03
CA GLY A 45 4.55 -13.38 17.92
C GLY A 45 4.34 -14.07 16.57
N GLY A 46 3.89 -13.34 15.55
CA GLY A 46 3.62 -13.90 14.21
C GLY A 46 2.26 -14.59 14.07
N ASP A 47 1.40 -14.45 15.09
CA ASP A 47 0.04 -14.96 15.06
C ASP A 47 -0.85 -14.18 14.07
N ALA A 48 -1.89 -14.87 13.60
CA ALA A 48 -2.87 -14.28 12.70
C ALA A 48 -3.96 -13.55 13.47
N ILE A 49 -4.38 -12.39 12.95
CA ILE A 49 -5.67 -11.83 13.30
C ILE A 49 -6.77 -12.50 12.45
N GLU A 50 -7.91 -12.76 13.08
CA GLU A 50 -9.14 -13.15 12.41
C GLU A 50 -10.06 -11.93 12.28
N ALA A 51 -10.58 -11.71 11.09
CA ALA A 51 -11.52 -10.65 10.82
C ALA A 51 -12.84 -10.89 11.54
N ARG A 52 -13.34 -9.86 12.21
CA ARG A 52 -14.66 -9.85 12.86
C ARG A 52 -15.46 -8.67 12.38
N CYS A 53 -16.75 -8.88 12.13
CA CYS A 53 -17.65 -7.77 11.85
C CYS A 53 -18.03 -7.11 13.18
N LEU A 54 -17.71 -5.81 13.30
CA LEU A 54 -18.03 -5.05 14.50
C LEU A 54 -19.49 -4.58 14.54
N ALA A 55 -20.21 -4.70 13.43
CA ALA A 55 -21.61 -4.27 13.30
C ALA A 55 -22.62 -5.41 13.55
N SER A 56 -22.26 -6.66 13.28
CA SER A 56 -23.13 -7.84 13.45
C SER A 56 -22.29 -9.12 13.52
N ALA A 57 -22.76 -10.13 14.25
CA ALA A 57 -22.17 -11.46 14.31
C ALA A 57 -22.80 -12.46 13.31
N ASP A 58 -23.75 -12.02 12.47
CA ASP A 58 -24.59 -12.91 11.66
C ASP A 58 -23.94 -13.34 10.33
N HIS A 59 -22.75 -12.82 10.01
CA HIS A 59 -22.01 -13.19 8.82
C HIS A 59 -20.51 -13.32 9.09
N GLN A 60 -19.85 -14.18 8.32
CA GLN A 60 -18.40 -14.31 8.34
C GLN A 60 -17.75 -13.21 7.48
N PRO A 61 -16.73 -12.50 7.99
CA PRO A 61 -15.93 -11.57 7.19
C PRO A 61 -14.91 -12.29 6.28
N PRO A 62 -14.59 -11.72 5.10
CA PRO A 62 -15.29 -10.60 4.48
C PRO A 62 -16.67 -11.04 3.96
N SER A 63 -17.65 -10.15 4.11
CA SER A 63 -18.96 -10.29 3.46
C SER A 63 -19.10 -9.26 2.34
N ALA A 64 -19.67 -9.70 1.21
CA ALA A 64 -19.89 -8.85 0.04
C ALA A 64 -20.83 -7.67 0.31
N GLU A 65 -21.74 -7.81 1.27
CA GLU A 65 -22.73 -6.78 1.65
C GLU A 65 -22.30 -5.95 2.87
N CYS A 66 -21.11 -6.19 3.40
CA CYS A 66 -20.55 -5.47 4.54
C CYS A 66 -19.19 -4.87 4.16
N SER A 67 -18.65 -3.97 4.99
CA SER A 67 -17.26 -3.48 4.92
C SER A 67 -16.34 -4.19 5.92
N CYS A 68 -16.75 -5.33 6.47
CA CYS A 68 -15.92 -6.13 7.37
C CYS A 68 -14.79 -6.84 6.60
N GLY A 69 -13.73 -7.24 7.30
CA GLY A 69 -12.56 -7.90 6.73
C GLY A 69 -11.25 -7.16 7.01
N ILE A 70 -10.14 -7.85 6.79
CA ILE A 70 -8.81 -7.27 6.90
C ILE A 70 -8.40 -6.69 5.55
N TYR A 71 -8.33 -5.37 5.48
CA TYR A 71 -7.97 -4.65 4.26
C TYR A 71 -6.47 -4.65 4.00
N ALA A 72 -6.11 -4.80 2.73
CA ALA A 72 -4.77 -4.52 2.21
C ALA A 72 -4.85 -4.03 0.78
N PHE A 73 -3.88 -3.22 0.37
CA PHE A 73 -3.74 -2.75 -1.00
C PHE A 73 -2.93 -3.73 -1.85
N HIS A 74 -3.17 -3.76 -3.15
CA HIS A 74 -2.24 -4.42 -4.07
C HIS A 74 -0.92 -3.63 -4.12
N PRO A 75 0.24 -4.27 -4.33
CA PRO A 75 1.53 -3.59 -4.43
C PRO A 75 1.74 -2.87 -5.79
N GLY A 76 0.81 -1.97 -6.12
CA GLY A 76 0.84 -1.13 -7.31
C GLY A 76 1.38 0.27 -7.05
N GLU A 77 1.66 1.01 -8.13
CA GLU A 77 2.17 2.39 -8.07
C GLU A 77 1.22 3.32 -7.29
N ASP A 78 -0.08 3.22 -7.54
CA ASP A 78 -1.10 4.05 -6.89
C ASP A 78 -1.17 3.77 -5.39
N SER A 79 -1.17 2.49 -5.00
CA SER A 79 -1.25 2.05 -3.60
C SER A 79 -0.01 2.42 -2.78
N VAL A 80 1.17 2.28 -3.38
CA VAL A 80 2.44 2.69 -2.76
C VAL A 80 2.47 4.20 -2.54
N ARG A 81 1.94 4.99 -3.50
CA ARG A 81 1.77 6.43 -3.35
C ARG A 81 0.72 6.77 -2.31
N GLU A 82 -0.39 6.05 -2.27
CA GLU A 82 -1.45 6.24 -1.28
C GLU A 82 -0.87 6.05 0.12
N LEU A 83 -0.19 4.92 0.38
CA LEU A 83 0.45 4.64 1.67
C LEU A 83 1.54 5.64 2.07
N SER A 84 2.04 6.48 1.16
CA SER A 84 2.93 7.58 1.54
C SER A 84 2.29 8.60 2.50
N TRP A 85 0.94 8.63 2.63
CA TRP A 85 0.29 9.43 3.68
C TRP A 85 0.69 8.96 5.08
N ALA A 86 0.86 7.65 5.29
CA ALA A 86 1.23 7.09 6.59
C ALA A 86 2.69 7.39 6.96
N LEU A 87 3.50 7.87 6.00
CA LEU A 87 4.85 8.41 6.25
C LEU A 87 4.84 9.88 6.67
N ARG A 88 3.70 10.58 6.54
CA ARG A 88 3.56 11.97 6.93
C ARG A 88 3.12 12.03 8.39
N LYS A 89 3.65 12.98 9.15
CA LYS A 89 3.10 13.31 10.47
C LYS A 89 1.65 13.78 10.29
N ASP A 90 0.73 13.20 11.06
CA ASP A 90 -0.65 13.69 11.12
C ASP A 90 -0.64 15.12 11.71
N PRO A 91 -1.09 16.15 10.98
CA PRO A 91 -1.16 17.51 11.50
C PRO A 91 -2.08 17.65 12.72
N GLY A 92 -3.12 16.81 12.82
CA GLY A 92 -4.07 16.78 13.94
C GLY A 92 -3.58 15.95 15.13
N ASN A 93 -2.61 15.06 14.91
CA ASN A 93 -1.96 14.29 15.96
C ASN A 93 -0.48 14.02 15.61
N PRO A 94 0.43 14.99 15.88
CA PRO A 94 1.85 14.88 15.50
C PRO A 94 2.58 13.70 16.16
N SER A 95 1.98 13.11 17.20
CA SER A 95 2.47 11.95 17.93
C SER A 95 1.94 10.62 17.38
N ALA A 96 0.96 10.63 16.49
CA ALA A 96 0.48 9.43 15.81
C ALA A 96 1.59 8.87 14.92
N VAL A 97 2.02 7.66 15.23
CA VAL A 97 3.02 6.93 14.45
C VAL A 97 2.31 5.83 13.69
N HIS A 98 2.60 5.73 12.40
CA HIS A 98 2.12 4.64 11.56
C HIS A 98 3.27 3.75 11.11
N ALA A 99 3.03 2.45 11.12
CA ALA A 99 3.88 1.47 10.46
C ALA A 99 3.28 1.16 9.09
N ILE A 100 4.15 0.94 8.10
CA ILE A 100 3.76 0.43 6.78
C ILE A 100 4.44 -0.91 6.61
N GLY A 101 3.79 -1.83 5.91
CA GLY A 101 4.38 -3.12 5.64
C GLY A 101 3.58 -3.96 4.67
N ILE A 102 3.99 -5.21 4.60
CA ILE A 102 3.40 -6.25 3.77
C ILE A 102 2.64 -7.17 4.73
N VAL A 103 1.40 -7.47 4.38
CA VAL A 103 0.57 -8.43 5.09
C VAL A 103 0.48 -9.71 4.27
N GLU A 104 0.59 -10.85 4.95
CA GLU A 104 0.21 -12.16 4.43
C GLU A 104 -1.24 -12.42 4.82
N ALA A 105 -2.12 -12.74 3.87
CA ALA A 105 -3.54 -12.94 4.10
C ALA A 105 -4.05 -14.24 3.48
N TRP A 106 -5.05 -14.87 4.11
CA TRP A 106 -5.62 -16.14 3.66
C TRP A 106 -7.05 -16.36 4.21
N GLY A 107 -7.59 -17.55 3.94
CA GLY A 107 -8.99 -17.89 4.19
C GLY A 107 -9.87 -17.35 3.07
N SER A 108 -11.02 -16.81 3.44
CA SER A 108 -11.90 -16.11 2.51
C SER A 108 -11.29 -14.76 2.13
N VAL A 109 -11.05 -14.55 0.83
CA VAL A 109 -10.46 -13.31 0.30
C VAL A 109 -11.37 -12.73 -0.78
N GLU A 110 -11.78 -11.48 -0.57
CA GLU A 110 -12.56 -10.70 -1.54
C GLU A 110 -11.65 -9.67 -2.21
N VAL A 111 -11.44 -9.83 -3.52
CA VAL A 111 -10.52 -9.01 -4.30
C VAL A 111 -11.24 -7.80 -4.90
N HIS A 112 -10.58 -6.65 -4.79
CA HIS A 112 -11.00 -5.36 -5.32
C HIS A 112 -9.95 -4.81 -6.30
N ASP A 113 -10.29 -3.72 -6.99
CA ASP A 113 -9.40 -3.05 -7.96
C ASP A 113 -8.10 -2.55 -7.32
N SER A 114 -8.19 -1.92 -6.14
CA SER A 114 -7.05 -1.32 -5.43
C SER A 114 -6.42 -2.25 -4.38
N GLY A 115 -7.08 -3.35 -4.02
CA GLY A 115 -6.67 -4.18 -2.90
C GLY A 115 -7.57 -5.39 -2.69
N PHE A 116 -7.64 -5.88 -1.46
CA PHE A 116 -8.50 -6.98 -1.08
C PHE A 116 -8.91 -6.88 0.40
N ARG A 117 -9.88 -7.71 0.77
CA ARG A 117 -10.30 -7.97 2.15
C ARG A 117 -10.11 -9.45 2.44
N ALA A 118 -9.57 -9.79 3.60
CA ALA A 118 -9.30 -11.17 3.99
C ALA A 118 -9.92 -11.53 5.34
N GLU A 119 -10.14 -12.83 5.53
CA GLU A 119 -10.58 -13.45 6.78
C GLU A 119 -9.45 -13.53 7.80
N TYR A 120 -8.27 -14.01 7.38
CA TYR A 120 -7.09 -14.10 8.24
C TYR A 120 -5.95 -13.29 7.66
N ALA A 121 -5.15 -12.70 8.54
CA ALA A 121 -3.92 -12.06 8.12
C ALA A 121 -2.89 -11.92 9.25
N ARG A 122 -1.62 -11.83 8.90
CA ARG A 122 -0.54 -11.46 9.82
C ARG A 122 0.49 -10.54 9.15
N PRO A 123 1.25 -9.74 9.92
CA PRO A 123 2.34 -8.97 9.36
C PRO A 123 3.38 -9.94 8.76
N HIS A 124 3.66 -9.79 7.48
CA HIS A 124 4.71 -10.56 6.80
C HIS A 124 6.04 -9.81 6.89
N ALA A 125 6.00 -8.50 6.60
CA ALA A 125 7.14 -7.63 6.73
C ALA A 125 6.72 -6.22 7.17
N LEU A 126 7.57 -5.54 7.93
CA LEU A 126 7.49 -4.09 8.13
C LEU A 126 8.50 -3.40 7.22
N VAL A 127 8.16 -2.19 6.77
CA VAL A 127 8.94 -1.45 5.79
C VAL A 127 9.53 -0.21 6.42
N LEU A 128 10.84 -0.03 6.21
CA LEU A 128 11.57 1.17 6.60
C LEU A 128 12.05 1.92 5.35
N PHE A 129 11.61 3.17 5.20
CA PHE A 129 12.05 4.06 4.12
C PHE A 129 13.28 4.87 4.53
N GLU A 130 14.47 4.40 4.13
CA GLU A 130 15.76 4.91 4.59
C GLU A 130 15.96 6.41 4.33
N ARG A 131 15.42 6.94 3.22
CA ARG A 131 15.59 8.36 2.87
C ARG A 131 14.88 9.30 3.83
N THR A 132 13.82 8.83 4.50
CA THR A 132 12.92 9.67 5.29
C THR A 132 12.80 9.25 6.75
N ALA A 133 13.24 8.04 7.10
CA ALA A 133 13.13 7.52 8.44
C ALA A 133 14.06 8.28 9.41
N GLN A 134 13.48 8.79 10.49
CA GLN A 134 14.24 9.32 11.62
C GLN A 134 14.79 8.15 12.47
N PRO A 135 15.95 8.30 13.16
CA PRO A 135 16.55 7.21 13.92
C PRO A 135 15.63 6.58 14.98
N ASP A 136 14.81 7.38 15.66
CA ASP A 136 13.84 6.87 16.65
C ASP A 136 12.73 6.03 16.00
N TYR A 137 12.22 6.49 14.85
CA TYR A 137 11.24 5.75 14.07
C TYR A 137 11.83 4.43 13.57
N ALA A 138 13.07 4.44 13.05
CA ALA A 138 13.75 3.24 12.60
C ALA A 138 13.88 2.19 13.70
N ARG A 139 14.38 2.58 14.88
CA ARG A 139 14.46 1.69 16.05
C ARG A 139 13.10 1.15 16.47
N ARG A 140 12.05 1.96 16.37
CA ARG A 140 10.68 1.56 16.71
C ARG A 140 10.14 0.52 15.73
N ILE A 141 10.33 0.72 14.43
CA ILE A 141 9.93 -0.26 13.41
C ILE A 141 10.75 -1.56 13.53
N GLU A 142 12.05 -1.48 13.84
CA GLU A 142 12.89 -2.65 14.12
C GLU A 142 12.33 -3.48 15.27
N ARG A 143 12.03 -2.86 16.42
CA ARG A 143 11.41 -3.57 17.55
C ARG A 143 10.06 -4.18 17.18
N LEU A 144 9.23 -3.46 16.44
CA LEU A 144 7.93 -3.99 16.00
C LEU A 144 8.11 -5.20 15.07
N ALA A 145 9.10 -5.19 14.18
CA ALA A 145 9.39 -6.34 13.33
C ALA A 145 9.74 -7.57 14.17
N ASP A 146 10.59 -7.39 15.20
CA ASP A 146 10.92 -8.44 16.16
C ASP A 146 9.69 -8.91 16.95
N THR A 147 8.91 -8.00 17.53
CA THR A 147 7.69 -8.31 18.32
C THR A 147 6.67 -9.13 17.53
N TYR A 148 6.54 -8.85 16.23
CA TYR A 148 5.57 -9.51 15.37
C TYR A 148 6.16 -10.68 14.57
N HIS A 149 7.43 -11.04 14.79
CA HIS A 149 8.17 -12.04 14.00
C HIS A 149 8.03 -11.81 12.49
N ALA A 150 8.04 -10.54 12.08
CA ALA A 150 7.91 -10.10 10.70
C ALA A 150 9.28 -9.71 10.16
N ASP A 151 9.48 -9.87 8.85
CA ASP A 151 10.70 -9.42 8.21
C ASP A 151 10.81 -7.88 8.25
N LEU A 152 12.03 -7.37 8.21
CA LEU A 152 12.27 -5.94 8.07
C LEU A 152 12.83 -5.60 6.69
N VAL A 153 11.98 -5.02 5.85
CA VAL A 153 12.31 -4.60 4.50
C VAL A 153 12.80 -3.15 4.52
N ARG A 154 14.10 -2.96 4.26
CA ARG A 154 14.71 -1.64 4.11
C ARG A 154 14.74 -1.25 2.64
N VAL A 155 14.12 -0.12 2.32
CA VAL A 155 14.07 0.42 0.95
C VAL A 155 14.32 1.92 0.99
N ARG A 156 14.87 2.48 -0.09
CA ARG A 156 15.16 3.91 -0.14
C ARG A 156 13.90 4.77 -0.19
N ASP A 157 12.92 4.34 -0.96
CA ASP A 157 11.73 5.12 -1.30
C ASP A 157 10.54 4.20 -1.69
N PRO A 158 9.34 4.76 -1.91
CA PRO A 158 8.15 3.97 -2.26
C PRO A 158 8.34 3.12 -3.53
N GLU A 159 9.08 3.62 -4.53
CA GLU A 159 9.36 2.84 -5.76
C GLU A 159 10.27 1.63 -5.47
N GLY A 160 11.20 1.78 -4.52
CA GLY A 160 11.98 0.66 -3.98
C GLY A 160 11.10 -0.43 -3.35
N LEU A 161 10.06 -0.06 -2.59
CA LEU A 161 9.08 -1.03 -2.05
C LEU A 161 8.35 -1.77 -3.17
N ARG A 162 7.87 -1.03 -4.18
CA ARG A 162 7.19 -1.63 -5.33
C ARG A 162 8.08 -2.65 -6.04
N ARG A 163 9.35 -2.29 -6.27
CA ARG A 163 10.34 -3.18 -6.88
C ARG A 163 10.57 -4.43 -6.04
N HIS A 164 10.76 -4.27 -4.74
CA HIS A 164 10.90 -5.38 -3.80
C HIS A 164 9.71 -6.35 -3.89
N CYS A 165 8.48 -5.84 -3.94
CA CYS A 165 7.30 -6.70 -4.07
C CYS A 165 7.30 -7.49 -5.38
N VAL A 166 7.66 -6.86 -6.50
CA VAL A 166 7.74 -7.55 -7.80
C VAL A 166 8.85 -8.59 -7.83
N GLU A 167 10.03 -8.29 -7.29
CA GLU A 167 11.19 -9.19 -7.28
C GLU A 167 10.98 -10.44 -6.41
N ASN A 168 10.07 -10.36 -5.43
CA ASN A 168 9.77 -11.45 -4.49
C ASN A 168 8.37 -12.04 -4.72
N ASP A 169 7.73 -11.75 -5.86
CA ASP A 169 6.39 -12.23 -6.21
C ASP A 169 5.32 -11.97 -5.11
N LEU A 170 5.46 -10.85 -4.39
CA LEU A 170 4.53 -10.43 -3.34
C LEU A 170 3.37 -9.66 -3.97
N GLY A 171 2.21 -10.31 -4.09
CA GLY A 171 0.96 -9.72 -4.56
C GLY A 171 0.25 -10.57 -5.61
N LEU A 172 -0.98 -10.19 -5.98
CA LEU A 172 -1.66 -10.84 -7.10
C LEU A 172 -1.06 -10.35 -8.43
N SER A 173 -0.82 -11.29 -9.36
CA SER A 173 -0.38 -10.95 -10.70
C SER A 173 -1.47 -10.20 -11.47
N GLU A 174 -1.09 -9.37 -12.45
CA GLU A 174 -2.06 -8.67 -13.31
C GLU A 174 -2.98 -9.64 -14.05
N GLN A 175 -2.48 -10.83 -14.39
CA GLN A 175 -3.29 -11.87 -15.01
C GLN A 175 -4.29 -12.48 -14.02
N ALA A 176 -3.88 -12.76 -12.78
CA ALA A 176 -4.77 -13.26 -11.73
C ALA A 176 -5.89 -12.25 -11.44
N MET A 177 -5.54 -10.97 -11.27
CA MET A 177 -6.54 -9.90 -11.09
C MET A 177 -7.47 -9.77 -12.30
N ALA A 178 -6.96 -9.86 -13.53
CA ALA A 178 -7.80 -9.80 -14.73
C ALA A 178 -8.77 -10.99 -14.84
N ARG A 179 -8.37 -12.18 -14.38
CA ARG A 179 -9.26 -13.35 -14.31
C ARG A 179 -10.35 -13.17 -13.24
N MET A 180 -10.02 -12.56 -12.10
CA MET A 180 -10.97 -12.37 -10.99
C MET A 180 -11.95 -11.22 -11.21
N LEU A 181 -11.43 -10.08 -11.65
CA LEU A 181 -12.21 -8.83 -11.76
C LEU A 181 -12.80 -8.61 -13.15
N GLY A 182 -12.45 -9.47 -14.11
CA GLY A 182 -13.01 -9.46 -15.45
C GLY A 182 -12.53 -8.29 -16.33
N PRO A 183 -13.16 -8.11 -17.51
CA PRO A 183 -12.68 -7.20 -18.55
C PRO A 183 -12.82 -5.71 -18.17
N GLU A 184 -13.73 -5.35 -17.29
CA GLU A 184 -13.89 -3.95 -16.85
C GLU A 184 -12.66 -3.43 -16.08
N PHE A 185 -12.10 -4.26 -15.20
CA PHE A 185 -10.83 -3.97 -14.53
C PHE A 185 -9.71 -3.69 -15.53
N VAL A 186 -9.57 -4.55 -16.54
CA VAL A 186 -8.55 -4.38 -17.59
C VAL A 186 -8.73 -3.05 -18.31
N GLN A 187 -9.98 -2.64 -18.58
CA GLN A 187 -10.28 -1.36 -19.21
C GLN A 187 -9.95 -0.16 -18.29
N ARG A 188 -10.34 -0.21 -17.01
CA ARG A 188 -10.00 0.86 -16.03
C ARG A 188 -8.50 1.02 -15.88
N ARG A 189 -7.75 -0.09 -15.73
CA ARG A 189 -6.29 -0.07 -15.62
C ARG A 189 -5.62 0.50 -16.87
N ARG A 190 -6.13 0.18 -18.07
CA ARG A 190 -5.68 0.79 -19.33
C ARG A 190 -5.93 2.29 -19.37
N ARG A 191 -7.08 2.77 -18.88
CA ARG A 191 -7.41 4.20 -18.81
C ARG A 191 -6.48 4.92 -17.83
N SER A 192 -6.27 4.38 -16.63
CA SER A 192 -5.34 4.96 -15.64
C SER A 192 -3.92 5.07 -16.19
N ARG A 193 -3.37 4.00 -16.78
CA ARG A 193 -2.04 4.02 -17.43
C ARG A 193 -1.93 5.06 -18.54
N ARG A 194 -2.99 5.25 -19.35
CA ARG A 194 -3.02 6.29 -20.40
C ARG A 194 -3.05 7.70 -19.81
N ALA A 195 -3.80 7.91 -18.73
CA ALA A 195 -3.85 9.18 -18.02
C ALA A 195 -2.48 9.52 -17.40
N GLY A 196 -1.84 8.55 -16.72
CA GLY A 196 -0.50 8.71 -16.16
C GLY A 196 0.56 9.03 -17.22
N ARG A 197 0.56 8.32 -18.36
CA ARG A 197 1.47 8.62 -19.50
C ARG A 197 1.26 10.03 -20.06
N ARG A 198 0.00 10.47 -20.18
CA ARG A 198 -0.31 11.84 -20.62
C ARG A 198 0.25 12.85 -19.62
N GLN A 199 0.04 12.65 -18.33
CA GLN A 199 0.55 13.54 -17.30
C GLN A 199 2.09 13.62 -17.30
N MET A 200 2.79 12.48 -17.38
CA MET A 200 4.26 12.47 -17.51
C MET A 200 4.74 13.18 -18.78
N ALA A 201 4.07 12.99 -19.91
CA ALA A 201 4.38 13.68 -21.16
C ALA A 201 4.21 15.21 -20.99
N TRP A 202 3.14 15.66 -20.33
CA TRP A 202 2.93 17.08 -20.01
C TRP A 202 4.07 17.65 -19.14
N HIS A 203 4.48 16.94 -18.09
CA HIS A 203 5.60 17.39 -17.24
C HIS A 203 6.93 17.46 -18.00
N ALA A 204 7.20 16.49 -18.88
CA ALA A 204 8.39 16.49 -19.71
C ALA A 204 8.38 17.68 -20.70
N THR A 205 7.26 17.93 -21.38
CA THR A 205 7.11 19.09 -22.27
C THR A 205 7.31 20.41 -21.54
N LEU A 206 6.73 20.56 -20.34
CA LEU A 206 6.89 21.77 -19.53
C LEU A 206 8.37 21.99 -19.15
N ALA A 207 9.06 20.94 -18.70
CA ALA A 207 10.48 21.01 -18.34
C ALA A 207 11.37 21.39 -19.55
N THR A 208 11.08 20.84 -20.73
CA THR A 208 11.77 21.23 -21.97
C THR A 208 11.56 22.70 -22.31
N VAL A 209 10.32 23.20 -22.24
CA VAL A 209 10.01 24.62 -22.50
C VAL A 209 10.76 25.52 -21.51
N LEU A 210 10.78 25.15 -20.22
CA LEU A 210 11.46 25.92 -19.19
C LEU A 210 12.98 25.98 -19.41
N MET A 211 13.60 24.85 -19.80
CA MET A 211 15.02 24.82 -20.16
C MET A 211 15.33 25.70 -21.37
N VAL A 212 14.48 25.69 -22.41
CA VAL A 212 14.65 26.54 -23.59
C VAL A 212 14.52 28.03 -23.24
N MET A 213 13.54 28.41 -22.42
CA MET A 213 13.41 29.80 -21.96
C MET A 213 14.62 30.25 -21.14
N LEU A 214 15.14 29.38 -20.28
CA LEU A 214 16.31 29.69 -19.46
C LEU A 214 17.56 29.86 -20.32
N ALA A 215 17.75 29.00 -21.33
CA ALA A 215 18.85 29.12 -22.29
C ALA A 215 18.75 30.42 -23.12
N LEU A 216 17.54 30.78 -23.57
CA LEU A 216 17.30 32.05 -24.27
C LEU A 216 17.56 33.26 -23.37
N PHE A 217 17.12 33.21 -22.11
CA PHE A 217 17.37 34.28 -21.14
C PHE A 217 18.86 34.49 -20.89
N VAL A 218 19.60 33.39 -20.67
CA VAL A 218 21.07 33.43 -20.53
C VAL A 218 21.73 33.97 -21.80
N TYR A 219 21.29 33.54 -22.98
CA TYR A 219 21.80 34.03 -24.25
C TYR A 219 21.59 35.54 -24.41
N VAL A 220 20.38 36.05 -24.12
CA VAL A 220 20.08 37.47 -24.17
C VAL A 220 20.93 38.26 -23.18
N ALA A 221 21.03 37.80 -21.93
CA ALA A 221 21.82 38.47 -20.89
C ALA A 221 23.33 38.54 -21.23
N VAL A 222 23.88 37.46 -21.76
CA VAL A 222 25.28 37.43 -22.24
C VAL A 222 25.44 38.34 -23.44
N SER A 223 24.50 38.31 -24.39
CA SER A 223 24.57 39.18 -25.57
C SER A 223 24.53 40.66 -25.17
N SER A 224 23.62 41.08 -24.28
CA SER A 224 23.55 42.48 -23.83
C SER A 224 24.84 42.94 -23.13
N ALA A 225 25.49 42.07 -22.35
CA ALA A 225 26.73 42.39 -21.66
C ALA A 225 27.97 42.50 -22.58
N VAL A 226 27.87 42.05 -23.84
CA VAL A 226 28.96 42.17 -24.84
C VAL A 226 28.85 43.48 -25.65
N TRP A 227 27.70 44.15 -25.63
CA TRP A 227 27.47 45.40 -26.38
C TRP A 227 27.48 46.66 -25.51
N ASP A 228 27.69 46.51 -24.19
CA ASP A 228 27.97 47.60 -23.23
C ASP A 228 29.48 47.70 -22.94
#